data_AF-A0A832J1L4-F1
#
_entry.id   AF-A0A832J1L4-F1
#
_cell.length_a   1.000
_cell.length_b   1.000
_cell.length_c   1.000
_cell.angle_alpha   90.00
_cell.angle_beta   90.00
_cell.angle_gamma   90.00
#
_symmetry.space_group_name_H-M   'P 1'
#
loop_
_entity.id
_entity.type
_entity.pdbx_description
1 polymer ?
#
loop_
_entity_poly.entity_id
_entity_poly.type
_entity_poly.pdbx_seq_one_letter_code
_entity_poly.pdbx_strand_id
1 'polypeptide(L)' 'MNEKPTESPILRISSLETDRPTEFCLQPDAGARKSIAVELDLLALRKLRFQGTVAPVGDADWL' A
#
# COMPACT_ATOMS: atom_id res chain seq x y z
N MET A 1 4.01 -8.29 -23.01
CA MET A 1 3.82 -8.74 -21.61
C MET A 1 3.54 -7.46 -20.82
N ASN A 2 2.31 -7.25 -20.34
CA ASN A 2 1.88 -5.94 -19.81
C ASN A 2 2.46 -5.71 -18.41
N GLU A 3 3.63 -5.09 -18.31
CA GLU A 3 4.14 -4.56 -17.06
C GLU A 3 3.61 -3.14 -16.87
N LYS A 4 2.64 -2.98 -15.95
CA LYS A 4 2.38 -1.68 -15.32
C LYS A 4 2.63 -1.83 -13.83
N PRO A 5 3.86 -1.61 -13.34
CA PRO A 5 4.11 -1.40 -11.93
C PRO A 5 4.15 0.09 -11.61
N THR A 6 3.84 0.44 -10.36
CA THR A 6 4.02 1.76 -9.72
C THR A 6 2.79 2.68 -9.71
N GLU A 7 1.69 2.21 -9.12
CA GLU A 7 0.80 3.11 -8.38
C GLU A 7 0.61 2.50 -7.00
N SER A 8 1.58 2.70 -6.12
CA SER A 8 1.24 2.79 -4.70
C SER A 8 0.40 4.06 -4.57
N PRO A 9 -0.92 4.00 -4.33
CA PRO A 9 -1.74 5.20 -4.26
C PRO A 9 -1.17 6.03 -3.11
N ILE A 10 -0.61 7.20 -3.42
CA ILE A 10 -0.30 8.18 -2.40
C ILE A 10 -1.66 8.59 -1.82
N LEU A 11 -1.99 8.03 -0.66
CA LEU A 11 -3.20 8.38 0.08
C LEU A 11 -2.98 9.77 0.68
N ARG A 12 -3.46 10.80 0.01
CA ARG A 12 -3.42 12.15 0.58
C ARG A 12 -4.52 12.25 1.62
N ILE A 13 -4.16 12.71 2.81
CA ILE A 13 -5.11 12.92 3.92
C ILE A 13 -6.28 13.81 3.46
N SER A 14 -5.98 14.87 2.69
CA SER A 14 -6.97 15.80 2.14
C SER A 14 -7.97 15.18 1.16
N SER A 15 -7.69 13.98 0.64
CA SER A 15 -8.58 13.24 -0.27
C SER A 15 -9.18 11.99 0.36
N LEU A 16 -8.99 11.78 1.67
CA LEU A 16 -9.60 10.67 2.39
C LEU A 16 -11.02 11.05 2.82
N GLU A 17 -11.91 10.07 2.76
CA GLU A 17 -13.31 10.22 3.17
C GLU A 17 -13.41 10.36 4.68
N THR A 18 -13.91 11.49 5.19
CA THR A 18 -13.87 11.79 6.64
C THR A 18 -14.73 10.86 7.52
N ASP A 19 -15.71 10.20 6.93
CA ASP A 19 -16.73 9.41 7.62
C ASP A 19 -16.62 7.89 7.32
N ARG A 20 -15.70 7.48 6.44
CA ARG A 20 -15.61 6.07 6.01
C ARG A 20 -14.17 5.57 5.91
N PRO A 21 -13.90 4.32 6.33
CA PRO A 21 -12.62 3.69 6.09
C PRO A 21 -12.27 3.68 4.59
N THR A 22 -11.10 4.21 4.24
CA THR A 22 -10.56 4.16 2.88
C THR A 22 -9.76 2.88 2.70
N GLU A 23 -10.18 2.02 1.77
CA GLU A 23 -9.47 0.79 1.43
C GLU A 23 -8.21 1.09 0.61
N PHE A 24 -7.13 0.37 0.87
CA PHE A 24 -5.91 0.44 0.08
C PHE A 24 -5.37 -0.92 -0.29
N CYS A 25 -4.71 -0.97 -1.45
CA CYS A 25 -4.06 -2.15 -1.98
C CYS A 25 -2.69 -1.74 -2.55
N LEU A 26 -1.62 -2.13 -1.88
CA LEU A 26 -0.25 -1.89 -2.31
C LEU A 26 0.32 -3.17 -2.90
N GLN A 27 0.79 -3.08 -4.14
CA GLN A 27 1.46 -4.17 -4.85
C GLN A 27 2.88 -3.71 -5.18
N PRO A 28 3.88 -4.14 -4.39
CA PRO A 28 5.27 -3.81 -4.68
C PRO A 28 5.68 -4.40 -6.04
N ASP A 29 6.44 -3.63 -6.82
CA ASP A 29 6.96 -4.07 -8.10
C ASP A 29 8.03 -5.18 -7.95
N ALA A 30 8.62 -5.62 -9.05
CA ALA A 30 9.63 -6.67 -9.02
C ALA A 30 10.91 -6.27 -8.25
N GLY A 31 11.34 -5.01 -8.37
CA GLY A 31 12.51 -4.50 -7.65
C GLY A 31 12.23 -4.38 -6.14
N ALA A 32 11.09 -3.79 -5.78
CA ALA A 32 10.65 -3.68 -4.39
C ALA A 32 10.49 -5.05 -3.72
N ARG A 33 9.90 -6.04 -4.40
CA ARG A 33 9.80 -7.42 -3.88
C ARG A 33 11.16 -8.08 -3.68
N LYS A 34 12.15 -7.78 -4.53
CA LYS A 34 13.51 -8.29 -4.38
C LYS A 34 14.20 -7.69 -3.16
N SER A 35 14.06 -6.38 -2.93
CA SER A 35 14.58 -5.74 -1.73
C SER A 35 13.93 -6.31 -0.46
N ILE A 36 12.61 -6.46 -0.44
CA ILE A 36 11.90 -7.06 0.70
C ILE A 36 12.35 -8.51 0.96
N ALA A 37 12.61 -9.29 -0.10
CA ALA A 37 13.13 -10.65 0.07
C ALA A 37 14.51 -10.67 0.74
N VAL A 38 15.38 -9.71 0.40
CA VAL A 38 16.71 -9.58 1.03
C VAL A 38 16.57 -9.17 2.50
N GLU A 39 15.75 -8.17 2.81
CA GLU A 39 15.54 -7.68 4.18
C GLU A 39 14.96 -8.76 5.11
N LEU A 40 14.15 -9.66 4.58
CA LEU A 40 13.51 -10.75 5.32
C LEU A 40 14.29 -12.08 5.25
N ASP A 41 15.47 -12.11 4.64
CA ASP A 41 16.29 -13.32 4.41
C ASP A 41 15.52 -14.46 3.71
N LEU A 42 14.78 -14.12 2.66
CA LEU A 42 13.98 -15.05 1.86
C LEU A 42 14.69 -15.41 0.56
N LEU A 43 14.60 -16.69 0.15
CA LEU A 43 15.13 -17.16 -1.14
C LEU A 43 14.55 -16.40 -2.35
N ALA A 44 13.24 -16.13 -2.32
CA ALA A 44 12.56 -15.33 -3.33
C ALA A 44 11.16 -14.92 -2.85
N LEU A 45 10.69 -13.75 -3.32
CA LEU A 45 9.32 -13.27 -3.06
C LEU A 45 8.51 -13.17 -4.37
N ARG A 46 7.79 -14.25 -4.69
CA ARG A 46 7.08 -14.37 -5.97
C ARG A 46 5.90 -13.41 -6.11
N LYS A 47 5.13 -13.19 -5.05
CA LYS A 47 3.95 -12.31 -5.03
C LYS A 47 3.82 -11.70 -3.64
N LEU A 48 3.52 -10.41 -3.59
CA LEU A 48 3.25 -9.70 -2.35
C LEU A 48 2.15 -8.67 -2.62
N ARG A 49 1.19 -8.59 -1.70
CA ARG A 49 0.11 -7.62 -1.73
C ARG A 49 -0.18 -7.23 -0.29
N PHE A 50 -0.13 -5.94 0.01
CA PHE A 50 -0.63 -5.40 1.26
C PHE A 50 -2.02 -4.83 1.02
N GLN A 51 -2.99 -5.28 1.81
CA GLN A 51 -4.36 -4.78 1.78
C GLN A 51 -4.72 -4.32 3.18
N GLY A 52 -5.50 -3.26 3.27
CA GLY A 52 -5.96 -2.74 4.55
C GLY A 52 -6.91 -1.58 4.36
N THR A 53 -7.32 -1.01 5.49
CA THR A 53 -8.17 0.18 5.53
C THR A 53 -7.48 1.25 6.38
N VAL A 54 -7.66 2.51 5.99
CA VAL A 54 -7.29 3.68 6.79
C VAL A 54 -8.59 4.34 7.24
N ALA A 55 -8.75 4.50 8.54
CA ALA A 55 -9.94 5.08 9.17
C ALA A 55 -9.50 6.21 10.13
N PRO A 56 -10.37 7.18 10.43
CA PRO A 56 -10.05 8.19 11.43
C PRO A 56 -10.16 7.54 12.80
N VAL A 57 -9.37 8.01 13.76
CA VAL A 57 -9.51 7.58 15.15
C VAL A 57 -10.39 8.56 15.94
N GLY A 58 -10.38 9.85 15.61
CA GLY A 58 -11.26 10.87 16.17
C GLY A 58 -11.86 11.82 15.13
N ASP A 59 -12.82 12.64 15.57
CA ASP A 59 -13.63 13.53 14.73
C ASP A 59 -12.84 14.59 13.92
N ALA A 60 -11.58 14.85 14.29
CA ALA A 60 -10.73 15.87 13.65
C ALA A 60 -9.47 15.30 12.99
N ASP A 61 -9.31 13.98 12.88
CA ASP A 61 -8.07 13.34 12.38
C ASP A 61 -7.75 13.66 10.91
N TRP A 62 -8.75 14.08 10.15
CA TRP A 62 -8.64 14.34 8.71
C TRP A 62 -8.96 15.79 8.31
N LEU A 63 -9.24 16.65 9.30
CA LEU A 63 -9.69 18.03 9.10
C LEU A 63 -8.51 19.03 8.99
#